data_AF-A0A973RJ60-F1
#
_entry.id   AF-A0A973RJ60-F1
#
_cell.length_a   1.000
_cell.length_b   1.000
_cell.length_c   1.000
_cell.angle_alpha   90.00
_cell.angle_beta   90.00
_cell.angle_gamma   90.00
#
_symmetry.space_group_name_H-M   'P 1'
#
loop_
_entity.id
_entity.type
_entity.pdbx_description
1 polymer ?
#
loop_
_entity_poly.entity_id
_entity_poly.type
_entity_poly.pdbx_seq_one_letter_code
_entity_poly.pdbx_strand_id
1 'polypeptide(L)'
;MRSKAMEQLNVLVGSWGTTMLNAWFLEPDDLRVQGTATAEWLGDAFVVFQWTMGGDVGPATNEMVLVLGRSDANEAYTALYHDERGVCRVFDMTFDGSHWILNREDPDMYQRFIAD
;
A
#
# COMPACT_ATOMS: atom_id res chain seq x y z
N MET A 1 -17.08 2.37 16.99
CA MET A 1 -15.87 2.53 17.84
C MET A 1 -14.80 1.62 17.28
N ARG A 2 -13.65 2.18 16.94
CA ARG A 2 -12.53 1.47 16.32
C ARG A 2 -11.86 0.51 17.32
N SER A 3 -11.36 -0.64 16.85
CA SER A 3 -10.60 -1.56 17.69
C SER A 3 -9.18 -1.03 17.92
N LYS A 4 -8.54 -1.40 19.06
CA LYS A 4 -7.16 -1.00 19.37
C LYS A 4 -6.17 -1.38 18.27
N ALA A 5 -6.36 -2.54 17.64
CA ALA A 5 -5.54 -2.97 16.52
C ALA A 5 -5.73 -2.02 15.33
N MET A 6 -6.97 -1.71 14.94
CA MET A 6 -7.19 -0.75 13.85
C MET A 6 -6.63 0.64 14.17
N GLU A 7 -6.69 1.10 15.43
CA GLU A 7 -6.09 2.38 15.84
C GLU A 7 -4.57 2.47 15.59
N GLN A 8 -3.85 1.35 15.49
CA GLN A 8 -2.43 1.36 15.14
C GLN A 8 -2.21 1.99 13.77
N LEU A 9 -3.12 1.82 12.81
CA LEU A 9 -3.00 2.38 11.46
C LEU A 9 -3.15 3.91 11.40
N ASN A 10 -3.49 4.58 12.50
CA ASN A 10 -3.66 6.04 12.53
C ASN A 10 -2.41 6.80 12.07
N VAL A 11 -1.21 6.24 12.25
CA VAL A 11 0.05 6.85 11.78
C VAL A 11 0.12 6.97 10.24
N LEU A 12 -0.59 6.11 9.50
CA LEU A 12 -0.61 6.16 8.04
C LEU A 12 -1.54 7.26 7.51
N VAL A 13 -2.51 7.71 8.33
CA VAL A 13 -3.60 8.61 7.92
C VAL A 13 -3.09 10.03 7.70
N GLY A 14 -3.34 10.57 6.52
CA GLY A 14 -2.90 11.89 6.12
C GLY A 14 -2.59 11.99 4.63
N SER A 15 -1.89 13.05 4.27
CA SER A 15 -1.36 13.28 2.93
C SER A 15 0.17 13.24 2.95
N TRP A 16 0.75 12.62 1.94
CA TRP A 16 2.19 12.37 1.86
C TRP A 16 2.71 12.77 0.48
N GLY A 17 3.91 13.34 0.46
CA GLY A 17 4.73 13.40 -0.76
C GLY A 17 5.56 12.13 -0.86
N THR A 18 5.62 11.52 -2.04
CA THR A 18 6.40 10.30 -2.27
C THR A 18 7.47 10.53 -3.34
N THR A 19 8.60 9.85 -3.20
CA THR A 19 9.61 9.78 -4.26
C THR A 19 9.97 8.31 -4.48
N MET A 20 9.75 7.82 -5.70
CA MET A 20 10.20 6.50 -6.11
C MET A 20 11.56 6.59 -6.80
N LEU A 21 12.43 5.64 -6.49
CA LEU A 21 13.79 5.50 -7.02
C LEU A 21 14.23 4.04 -6.90
N ASN A 22 15.25 3.65 -7.67
CA ASN A 22 15.79 2.28 -7.68
C ASN A 22 14.76 1.19 -7.99
N ALA A 23 13.73 1.52 -8.78
CA ALA A 23 12.77 0.54 -9.26
C ALA A 23 13.25 -0.01 -10.61
N TRP A 24 13.25 -1.34 -10.75
CA TRP A 24 13.85 -2.04 -11.90
C TRP A 24 13.26 -1.67 -13.27
N PHE A 25 12.08 -1.06 -13.29
CA PHE A 25 11.37 -0.63 -14.50
C PHE A 25 11.58 0.86 -14.81
N LEU A 26 12.31 1.60 -13.98
CA LEU A 26 12.65 2.99 -14.25
C LEU A 26 13.93 3.06 -15.09
N GLU A 27 13.88 3.86 -16.16
CA GLU A 27 15.03 4.19 -16.98
C GLU A 27 15.23 5.71 -17.01
N PRO A 28 16.43 6.23 -16.67
CA PRO A 28 17.60 5.53 -16.15
C PRO A 28 17.41 5.02 -14.70
N ASP A 29 18.27 4.10 -14.25
CA ASP A 29 18.20 3.44 -12.92
C ASP A 29 18.14 4.42 -11.73
N ASP A 30 18.73 5.62 -11.88
CA ASP A 30 18.79 6.66 -10.86
C ASP A 30 17.64 7.68 -10.96
N LEU A 31 16.68 7.46 -11.87
CA LEU A 31 15.52 8.30 -12.03
C LEU A 31 14.72 8.37 -10.73
N ARG A 32 14.42 9.61 -10.32
CA ARG A 32 13.56 9.92 -9.18
C ARG A 32 12.22 10.40 -9.67
N VAL A 33 11.18 9.64 -9.39
CA VAL A 33 9.82 9.99 -9.80
C VAL A 33 9.02 10.48 -8.60
N GLN A 34 8.47 11.68 -8.71
CA GLN A 34 7.65 12.29 -7.67
C GLN A 34 6.21 11.76 -7.74
N GLY A 35 5.58 11.66 -6.58
CA GLY A 35 4.20 11.22 -6.44
C GLY A 35 3.57 11.74 -5.16
N THR A 36 2.34 11.35 -4.93
CA THR A 36 1.60 11.66 -3.70
C THR A 36 0.92 10.41 -3.19
N ALA A 37 0.64 10.38 -1.88
CA ALA A 37 -0.27 9.42 -1.31
C ALA A 37 -1.24 10.09 -0.35
N THR A 38 -2.43 9.52 -0.23
CA THR A 38 -3.39 9.83 0.82
C THR A 38 -3.76 8.54 1.53
N ALA A 39 -3.95 8.61 2.84
CA ALA A 39 -4.60 7.53 3.58
C ALA A 39 -5.71 8.09 4.43
N GLU A 40 -6.91 7.52 4.29
CA GLU A 40 -8.11 8.02 4.92
C GLU A 40 -8.93 6.87 5.52
N TRP A 41 -9.64 7.17 6.61
CA TRP A 41 -10.56 6.22 7.21
C TRP A 41 -11.82 6.05 6.36
N LEU A 42 -12.14 4.80 6.02
CA LEU A 42 -13.45 4.41 5.52
C LEU A 42 -14.23 3.78 6.69
N GLY A 43 -15.00 4.63 7.36
CA GLY A 43 -15.69 4.27 8.60
C GLY A 43 -14.72 3.93 9.74
N ASP A 44 -15.11 2.97 10.57
CA ASP A 44 -14.32 2.56 11.75
C ASP A 44 -13.43 1.34 11.50
N ALA A 45 -13.50 0.72 10.31
CA ALA A 45 -12.97 -0.62 10.06
C ALA A 45 -11.93 -0.70 8.94
N PHE A 46 -11.76 0.36 8.14
CA PHE A 46 -10.86 0.33 6.99
C PHE A 46 -10.06 1.62 6.84
N VAL A 47 -8.82 1.49 6.36
CA VAL A 47 -8.03 2.61 5.84
C VAL A 47 -7.91 2.44 4.32
N VAL A 48 -8.29 3.44 3.56
CA VAL A 48 -8.07 3.50 2.12
C VAL A 48 -6.79 4.30 1.89
N PHE A 49 -5.77 3.65 1.34
CA PHE A 49 -4.52 4.28 0.94
C PHE A 49 -4.50 4.40 -0.57
N GLN A 50 -4.41 5.62 -1.09
CA GLN A 50 -4.30 5.89 -2.52
C GLN A 50 -2.91 6.46 -2.78
N TRP A 51 -2.26 5.99 -3.82
CA TRP A 51 -0.97 6.50 -4.24
C TRP A 51 -0.97 6.77 -5.72
N THR A 52 -0.36 7.89 -6.10
CA THR A 52 -0.22 8.30 -7.48
C THR A 52 1.22 8.69 -7.77
N MET A 53 1.67 8.38 -8.96
CA MET A 53 2.93 8.85 -9.53
C MET A 53 2.67 9.90 -10.60
N GLY A 54 3.56 10.88 -10.68
CA GLY A 54 3.60 11.81 -11.78
C GLY A 54 4.47 11.31 -12.94
N GLY A 55 4.13 11.72 -14.16
CA GLY A 55 4.94 11.49 -15.35
C GLY A 55 4.55 10.26 -16.16
N ASP A 56 5.36 9.96 -17.17
CA ASP A 56 5.27 8.74 -17.95
C ASP A 56 6.17 7.67 -17.31
N VAL A 57 5.56 6.66 -16.69
CA VAL A 57 6.27 5.54 -16.03
C VAL A 57 6.28 4.28 -16.90
N GLY A 58 5.93 4.41 -18.19
CA GLY A 58 5.87 3.29 -19.12
C GLY A 58 4.86 2.22 -18.67
N PRO A 59 5.24 0.93 -18.59
CA PRO A 59 4.34 -0.17 -18.24
C PRO A 59 4.06 -0.29 -16.73
N ALA A 60 4.70 0.54 -15.90
CA ALA A 60 4.44 0.54 -14.47
C ALA A 60 3.07 1.13 -14.13
N THR A 61 2.63 0.90 -12.90
CA THR A 61 1.41 1.52 -12.39
C THR A 61 1.71 2.97 -11.97
N ASN A 62 0.85 3.88 -12.41
CA ASN A 62 0.82 5.27 -12.00
C ASN A 62 -0.16 5.53 -10.85
N GLU A 63 -1.10 4.62 -10.60
CA GLU A 63 -2.09 4.78 -9.55
C GLU A 63 -2.43 3.45 -8.91
N MET A 64 -2.35 3.38 -7.58
CA MET A 64 -2.79 2.20 -6.86
C MET A 64 -3.58 2.56 -5.61
N VAL A 65 -4.47 1.65 -5.24
CA VAL A 65 -5.30 1.74 -4.05
C VAL A 65 -5.07 0.49 -3.20
N LEU A 66 -4.85 0.70 -1.90
CA LEU A 66 -4.97 -0.33 -0.89
C LEU A 66 -6.19 -0.05 -0.01
N VAL A 67 -6.95 -1.09 0.30
CA VAL A 67 -7.92 -1.07 1.39
C VAL A 67 -7.40 -1.97 2.49
N LEU A 68 -6.99 -1.36 3.60
CA LEU A 68 -6.41 -2.03 4.76
C LEU A 68 -7.53 -2.35 5.75
N GLY A 69 -7.70 -3.62 6.06
CA GLY A 69 -8.66 -4.10 7.05
C GLY A 69 -8.05 -5.16 7.95
N ARG A 70 -8.83 -5.63 8.92
CA ARG A 70 -8.43 -6.70 9.85
C ARG A 70 -9.55 -7.71 10.01
N SER A 71 -9.20 -8.99 10.05
CA SER A 71 -10.10 -10.05 10.49
C SER A 71 -9.88 -10.29 11.98
N ASP A 72 -10.90 -10.05 12.80
CA ASP A 72 -10.80 -10.26 14.25
C ASP A 72 -10.60 -11.75 14.60
N ALA A 73 -11.28 -12.66 13.90
CA ALA A 73 -11.16 -14.09 14.14
C ALA A 73 -9.77 -14.66 13.79
N ASN A 74 -9.09 -14.03 12.83
CA ASN A 74 -7.74 -14.44 12.39
C ASN A 74 -6.63 -13.61 13.04
N GLU A 75 -6.99 -12.56 13.80
CA GLU A 75 -6.07 -11.58 14.37
C GLU A 75 -5.03 -11.05 13.37
N ALA A 76 -5.43 -10.88 12.10
CA ALA A 76 -4.53 -10.55 11.00
C ALA A 76 -5.07 -9.40 10.14
N TYR A 77 -4.17 -8.53 9.66
CA TYR A 77 -4.54 -7.53 8.67
C TYR A 77 -4.50 -8.13 7.27
N THR A 78 -5.29 -7.52 6.39
CA THR A 78 -5.30 -7.81 4.97
C THR A 78 -5.31 -6.50 4.21
N ALA A 79 -4.52 -6.42 3.14
CA ALA A 79 -4.58 -5.32 2.20
C ALA A 79 -5.16 -5.79 0.87
N LEU A 80 -6.28 -5.19 0.46
CA LEU A 80 -6.84 -5.39 -0.88
C LEU A 80 -6.23 -4.35 -1.80
N TYR A 81 -5.58 -4.80 -2.86
CA TYR A 81 -4.91 -3.95 -3.84
C TYR A 81 -5.71 -3.86 -5.14
N HIS A 82 -5.73 -2.67 -5.73
CA HIS A 82 -6.17 -2.41 -7.09
C HIS A 82 -5.26 -1.36 -7.76
N ASP A 83 -5.02 -1.48 -9.06
CA ASP A 83 -4.34 -0.45 -9.86
C ASP A 83 -5.09 -0.13 -11.17
N GLU A 84 -4.67 0.93 -11.85
CA GLU A 84 -5.31 1.41 -13.08
C GLU A 84 -5.20 0.44 -14.27
N ARG A 85 -4.38 -0.60 -14.16
CA ARG A 85 -4.26 -1.68 -15.15
C ARG A 85 -5.36 -2.74 -14.98
N GLY A 86 -6.23 -2.58 -13.98
CA GLY A 86 -7.30 -3.52 -13.63
C GLY A 86 -6.81 -4.74 -12.86
N VAL A 87 -5.63 -4.67 -12.25
CA VAL A 87 -5.06 -5.77 -11.46
C VAL A 87 -5.58 -5.71 -10.04
N CYS A 88 -6.15 -6.81 -9.55
CA CYS A 88 -6.58 -6.97 -8.17
C CYS A 88 -5.69 -8.00 -7.44
N ARG A 89 -5.30 -7.70 -6.20
CA ARG A 89 -4.51 -8.63 -5.37
C ARG A 89 -4.94 -8.57 -3.90
N VAL A 90 -4.58 -9.61 -3.15
CA VAL A 90 -4.69 -9.65 -1.69
C VAL A 90 -3.28 -9.81 -1.13
N PHE A 91 -2.96 -9.04 -0.10
CA PHE A 91 -1.73 -9.19 0.67
C PHE A 91 -2.05 -9.56 2.11
N ASP A 92 -1.32 -10.53 2.63
CA ASP A 92 -1.17 -10.70 4.07
C ASP A 92 -0.40 -9.51 4.61
N MET A 93 -0.89 -8.93 5.70
CA MET A 93 -0.34 -7.70 6.25
C MET A 93 -0.05 -7.84 7.75
N THR A 94 1.13 -7.37 8.15
CA THR A 94 1.45 -7.14 9.55
C THR A 94 1.79 -5.67 9.76
N PHE A 95 1.31 -5.12 10.87
CA PHE A 95 1.61 -3.75 11.25
C PHE A 95 1.62 -3.64 12.78
N ASP A 96 2.66 -3.01 13.34
CA ASP A 96 2.80 -2.83 14.79
C ASP A 96 2.75 -1.37 15.26
N GLY A 97 2.50 -0.43 14.35
CA GLY A 97 2.58 1.02 14.61
C GLY A 97 3.80 1.69 14.00
N SER A 98 4.84 0.91 13.70
CA SER A 98 6.10 1.39 13.11
C SER A 98 6.55 0.54 11.94
N HIS A 99 6.43 -0.77 12.04
CA HIS A 99 6.88 -1.70 11.02
C HIS A 99 5.70 -2.19 10.19
N TRP A 100 5.79 -2.03 8.87
CA TRP A 100 4.77 -2.48 7.92
C TRP A 100 5.33 -3.54 6.99
N ILE A 101 4.68 -4.71 6.97
CA ILE A 101 4.95 -5.74 5.98
C ILE A 101 3.68 -6.01 5.17
N LEU A 102 3.83 -6.08 3.86
CA LEU A 102 2.87 -6.72 2.96
C LEU A 102 3.54 -7.92 2.30
N ASN A 103 2.89 -9.07 2.32
CA ASN A 103 3.38 -10.31 1.70
C ASN A 103 2.30 -10.89 0.79
N ARG A 104 2.69 -11.34 -0.39
CA ARG A 104 1.83 -12.03 -1.35
C ARG A 104 2.60 -13.20 -1.92
N GLU A 105 1.97 -14.37 -1.88
CA GLU A 105 2.56 -15.66 -2.28
C GLU A 105 1.70 -16.34 -3.36
N ASP A 106 1.04 -15.52 -4.18
CA ASP A 106 0.19 -16.02 -5.27
C ASP A 106 1.04 -16.76 -6.33
N PRO A 107 0.45 -17.75 -7.05
CA PRO A 107 1.20 -18.58 -7.98
C PRO A 107 1.86 -17.84 -9.16
N ASP A 108 1.37 -16.64 -9.51
CA ASP A 108 1.92 -15.83 -10.61
C ASP A 108 3.19 -15.09 -10.19
N MET A 109 3.22 -14.55 -8.97
CA MET A 109 4.32 -13.73 -8.51
C MET A 109 4.30 -13.55 -6.99
N TYR A 110 5.43 -13.89 -6.38
CA TYR A 110 5.74 -13.55 -5.00
C TYR A 110 6.13 -12.08 -4.89
N GLN A 111 5.53 -11.36 -3.94
CA GLN A 111 5.83 -9.94 -3.69
C GLN A 111 5.93 -9.67 -2.19
N ARG A 112 6.89 -8.84 -1.82
CA ARG A 112 7.07 -8.36 -0.45
C ARG A 112 7.35 -6.88 -0.42
N PHE A 113 6.71 -6.17 0.50
CA PHE A 113 6.99 -4.79 0.86
C PHE A 113 7.32 -4.72 2.36
N ILE A 114 8.26 -3.83 2.72
CA ILE A 114 8.69 -3.58 4.10
C ILE A 114 8.89 -2.07 4.27
N ALA A 115 8.40 -1.49 5.36
CA ALA A 115 8.68 -0.12 5.78
C ALA A 115 8.81 0.01 7.30
N ASP A 116 9.55 1.03 7.74
CA ASP A 116 9.84 1.43 9.14
C ASP A 116 9.47 2.90 9.39
#